data_AF-A0A8I1KLT5-F1
#
_entry.id   AF-A0A8I1KLT5-F1
#
_cell.length_a   1.000
_cell.length_b   1.000
_cell.length_c   1.000
_cell.angle_alpha   90.00
_cell.angle_beta   90.00
_cell.angle_gamma   90.00
#
_symmetry.space_group_name_H-M   'P 1'
#
loop_
_entity.id
_entity.type
_entity.pdbx_description
1 polymer ?
#
loop_
_entity_poly.entity_id
_entity_poly.type
_entity_poly.pdbx_seq_one_letter_code
_entity_poly.pdbx_strand_id
1 'polypeptide(L)'
;MKQAMLDAVSYVTPFLLPLGYVGGVLLLIGGLGLVIWIFKGWGTRLLRFSGRLLLVLGAFFLVCQVLWMVVGLEPRITEEASLLEFKSRPFWMVGLAFLLPGFAMRIIGSMRPTY
;
A
#
# COMPACT_ATOMS: atom_id res chain seq x y z
N MET A 1 -3.97 -15.33 -23.69
CA MET A 1 -3.55 -14.17 -22.86
C MET A 1 -4.65 -13.71 -21.91
N LYS A 2 -5.87 -13.41 -22.38
CA LYS A 2 -6.97 -12.97 -21.49
C LYS A 2 -7.34 -14.00 -20.40
N GLN A 3 -7.34 -15.29 -20.72
CA GLN A 3 -7.57 -16.37 -19.75
C GLN A 3 -6.51 -16.38 -18.63
N ALA A 4 -5.22 -16.38 -19.00
CA ALA A 4 -4.12 -16.32 -18.02
C ALA A 4 -4.15 -15.06 -17.14
N MET A 5 -4.65 -13.93 -17.67
CA MET A 5 -4.84 -12.70 -16.88
C MET A 5 -6.02 -12.80 -15.92
N LEU A 6 -7.13 -13.43 -16.33
CA LEU A 6 -8.27 -13.73 -15.46
C LEU A 6 -7.86 -14.67 -14.32
N ASP A 7 -7.10 -15.71 -14.65
CA ASP A 7 -6.56 -16.65 -13.66
C ASP A 7 -5.65 -15.89 -12.67
N ALA A 8 -4.71 -15.08 -13.16
CA ALA A 8 -3.84 -14.27 -12.33
C ALA A 8 -4.61 -13.29 -11.41
N VAL A 9 -5.66 -12.63 -11.93
CA VAL A 9 -6.54 -11.79 -11.12
C VAL A 9 -7.20 -12.63 -10.02
N SER A 10 -7.79 -13.78 -10.36
CA SER A 10 -8.47 -14.66 -9.40
C SER A 10 -7.55 -15.13 -8.25
N TYR A 11 -6.28 -15.42 -8.55
CA TYR A 11 -5.29 -15.78 -7.54
C TYR A 11 -4.92 -14.63 -6.62
N VAL A 12 -4.91 -13.40 -7.13
CA VAL A 12 -4.49 -12.20 -6.39
C VAL A 12 -5.62 -11.60 -5.56
N THR A 13 -6.86 -11.65 -6.05
CA THR A 13 -8.06 -11.08 -5.39
C THR A 13 -8.17 -11.38 -3.89
N PRO A 14 -8.02 -12.63 -3.39
CA PRO A 14 -8.16 -12.91 -1.95
C PRO A 14 -7.08 -12.24 -1.09
N PHE A 15 -5.94 -11.85 -1.67
CA PHE A 15 -4.86 -11.20 -0.95
C PHE A 15 -4.97 -9.67 -0.93
N LEU A 16 -5.81 -9.05 -1.77
CA LEU A 16 -5.89 -7.60 -1.89
C LEU A 16 -6.32 -6.91 -0.58
N LEU A 17 -7.32 -7.47 0.10
CA LEU A 17 -7.78 -6.96 1.40
C LEU A 17 -6.72 -7.12 2.50
N PRO A 18 -6.19 -8.33 2.76
CA PRO A 18 -5.10 -8.53 3.70
C PRO A 18 -3.90 -7.61 3.44
N LEU A 19 -3.49 -7.43 2.17
CA LEU A 19 -2.40 -6.54 1.80
C LEU A 19 -2.72 -5.06 2.08
N GLY A 20 -3.98 -4.65 1.91
CA GLY A 20 -4.45 -3.34 2.32
C GLY A 20 -4.30 -3.11 3.84
N TYR A 21 -4.65 -4.10 4.65
CA TYR A 21 -4.46 -4.04 6.11
C TYR A 21 -2.99 -4.02 6.51
N VAL A 22 -2.15 -4.83 5.87
CA VAL A 22 -0.69 -4.80 6.08
C VAL A 22 -0.13 -3.41 5.75
N GLY A 23 -0.58 -2.79 4.66
CA GLY A 23 -0.23 -1.41 4.32
C GLY A 23 -0.67 -0.42 5.40
N GLY A 24 -1.89 -0.58 5.95
CA GLY A 24 -2.36 0.22 7.09
C GLY A 24 -1.50 0.07 8.34
N VAL A 25 -1.10 -1.14 8.70
CA VAL A 25 -0.19 -1.41 9.82
C VAL A 25 1.19 -0.78 9.57
N LEU A 26 1.71 -0.87 8.34
CA LEU A 26 2.98 -0.24 7.98
C LEU A 26 2.92 1.29 8.06
N LEU A 27 1.79 1.91 7.75
CA LEU A 27 1.60 3.35 7.97
C LEU A 27 1.67 3.72 9.45
N LEU A 28 1.06 2.91 10.33
CA LEU A 28 1.14 3.13 11.78
C LEU A 28 2.57 2.99 12.29
N ILE A 29 3.28 1.94 11.88
CA ILE A 29 4.68 1.71 12.26
C ILE A 29 5.58 2.83 11.73
N GLY A 30 5.40 3.24 10.47
CA GLY A 30 6.14 4.33 9.86
C GLY A 30 5.84 5.68 10.52
N GLY A 31 4.58 5.93 10.89
CA GLY A 31 4.15 7.10 11.64
C GLY A 31 4.78 7.17 13.03
N LEU A 32 4.82 6.05 13.76
CA LEU A 32 5.53 5.95 15.03
C LEU A 32 7.04 6.20 14.83
N GLY A 33 7.64 5.62 13.79
CA GLY A 33 9.02 5.88 13.42
C GLY A 33 9.30 7.36 13.14
N LEU A 34 8.36 8.06 12.51
CA LEU A 34 8.45 9.49 12.23
C LEU A 34 8.40 10.31 13.52
N VAL A 35 7.47 10.01 14.43
CA VAL A 35 7.36 10.67 15.74
C VAL A 35 8.66 10.49 16.53
N ILE A 36 9.15 9.25 16.60
CA ILE A 36 10.40 8.92 17.29
C ILE A 36 11.59 9.68 16.67
N TRP A 37 11.63 9.78 15.34
CA TRP A 37 12.66 10.52 14.61
C TRP A 37 12.64 12.02 14.90
N ILE A 38 11.45 12.63 15.00
CA ILE A 38 11.29 14.05 15.34
C ILE A 38 11.82 14.34 16.75
N PHE A 39 11.40 13.56 17.75
CA PHE A 39 11.68 13.88 19.16
C PHE A 39 13.07 13.44 19.65
N LYS A 40 13.60 12.34 19.13
CA LYS A 40 14.79 11.70 19.70
C LYS A 40 15.89 11.42 18.68
N GLY A 41 15.67 11.70 17.39
CA GLY A 41 16.69 11.59 16.34
C GLY A 41 17.09 10.18 15.91
N TRP A 42 16.76 9.15 16.70
CA TRP A 42 16.81 7.74 16.33
C TRP A 42 15.54 7.30 15.55
N GLY A 43 15.57 6.14 14.87
CA GLY A 43 14.41 5.60 14.15
C GLY A 43 14.44 5.73 12.62
N THR A 44 15.48 6.33 12.05
CA THR A 44 15.66 6.52 10.60
C THR A 44 15.59 5.20 9.82
N ARG A 45 16.14 4.11 10.36
CA ARG A 45 16.11 2.78 9.71
C ARG A 45 14.68 2.24 9.60
N LEU A 46 13.87 2.40 10.65
CA LEU A 46 12.46 1.97 10.66
C LEU A 46 11.63 2.80 9.68
N LEU A 47 11.86 4.12 9.63
CA LEU A 47 11.20 5.04 8.71
C LEU A 47 11.51 4.72 7.24
N ARG A 48 12.79 4.46 6.92
CA ARG A 48 13.20 4.05 5.56
C ARG A 48 12.64 2.69 5.17
N PHE A 49 12.61 1.73 6.09
CA PHE A 49 12.12 0.37 5.82
C PHE A 49 10.61 0.36 5.57
N SER A 50 9.83 0.96 6.48
CA SER A 50 8.38 1.13 6.30
C SER A 50 8.05 1.91 5.03
N GLY A 51 8.76 3.01 4.76
CA GLY A 51 8.61 3.79 3.54
C GLY A 51 8.86 2.96 2.27
N ARG A 52 9.90 2.11 2.25
CA ARG A 52 10.19 1.22 1.11
C ARG A 52 9.07 0.19 0.89
N LEU A 53 8.57 -0.43 1.96
CA LEU A 53 7.48 -1.40 1.86
C LEU A 53 6.18 -0.76 1.39
N LEU A 54 5.85 0.44 1.87
CA LEU A 54 4.70 1.21 1.42
C LEU A 54 4.80 1.58 -0.06
N LEU A 55 5.99 1.93 -0.55
CA LEU A 55 6.20 2.19 -1.97
C LEU A 55 5.95 0.94 -2.83
N VAL A 56 6.44 -0.22 -2.39
CA VAL A 56 6.23 -1.50 -3.08
C VAL A 56 4.74 -1.87 -3.09
N LEU A 57 4.06 -1.76 -1.95
CA LEU A 57 2.62 -2.02 -1.85
C LEU A 57 1.81 -1.05 -2.71
N GLY A 58 2.14 0.24 -2.67
CA GLY A 58 1.47 1.25 -3.46
C GLY A 58 1.61 1.02 -4.97
N ALA A 59 2.82 0.69 -5.43
CA ALA A 59 3.06 0.31 -6.83
C ALA A 59 2.30 -0.97 -7.21
N PHE A 60 2.27 -1.97 -6.33
CA PHE A 60 1.50 -3.19 -6.53
C PHE A 60 0.01 -2.92 -6.75
N PHE A 61 -0.63 -2.08 -5.91
CA PHE A 61 -2.04 -1.71 -6.09
C PHE A 61 -2.30 -0.94 -7.40
N LEU A 62 -1.36 -0.12 -7.86
CA LEU A 62 -1.46 0.52 -9.18
C LEU A 62 -1.32 -0.49 -10.33
N VAL A 63 -0.46 -1.50 -10.19
CA VAL A 63 -0.38 -2.60 -11.18
C VAL A 63 -1.69 -3.39 -11.21
N CYS A 64 -2.28 -3.70 -10.05
CA CYS A 64 -3.60 -4.33 -9.97
C CYS A 64 -4.70 -3.50 -10.64
N GLN A 65 -4.66 -2.17 -10.48
CA GLN A 65 -5.57 -1.24 -11.19
C GLN A 65 -5.50 -1.45 -12.70
N VAL A 66 -4.29 -1.46 -13.26
CA VAL A 66 -4.08 -1.62 -14.71
C VAL A 66 -4.52 -3.01 -15.17
N LEU A 67 -4.14 -4.07 -14.44
CA LEU A 67 -4.48 -5.45 -14.80
C LEU A 67 -5.99 -5.67 -14.85
N TRP A 68 -6.73 -5.14 -13.88
CA TRP A 68 -8.19 -5.24 -13.85
C TRP A 68 -8.84 -4.44 -14.98
N MET A 69 -8.36 -3.22 -15.26
CA MET A 69 -8.83 -2.42 -16.40
C MET A 69 -8.63 -3.12 -17.74
N VAL A 70 -7.47 -3.76 -17.95
CA VAL A 70 -7.14 -4.50 -19.18
C VAL A 70 -8.06 -5.70 -19.39
N VAL A 71 -8.47 -6.36 -18.30
CA VAL A 71 -9.38 -7.51 -18.35
C VAL A 71 -10.86 -7.08 -18.48
N GLY A 72 -11.15 -5.80 -18.24
CA GLY A 72 -12.50 -5.24 -18.26
C GLY A 72 -13.26 -5.40 -16.95
N LEU A 73 -12.55 -5.61 -15.83
CA LEU A 73 -13.11 -5.67 -14.48
C LEU A 73 -13.04 -4.30 -13.81
N GLU A 74 -13.94 -4.04 -12.86
CA GLU A 74 -13.91 -2.81 -12.06
C GLU A 74 -12.82 -2.87 -10.95
N PRO A 75 -11.74 -2.09 -11.03
CA PRO A 75 -10.61 -2.21 -10.12
C PRO A 75 -10.91 -1.63 -8.73
N ARG A 76 -11.48 -2.45 -7.84
CA ARG A 76 -11.88 -2.06 -6.48
C ARG A 76 -11.56 -3.16 -5.47
N ILE A 77 -11.16 -2.74 -4.26
CA ILE A 77 -11.13 -3.63 -3.09
C ILE A 77 -12.57 -3.74 -2.57
N THR A 78 -13.11 -4.95 -2.53
CA THR A 78 -14.45 -5.23 -2.00
C THR A 78 -14.34 -6.09 -0.76
N GLU A 79 -15.02 -5.69 0.32
CA GLU A 79 -15.25 -6.56 1.48
C GLU A 79 -16.46 -7.46 1.17
N GLU A 80 -16.24 -8.76 0.97
CA GLU A 80 -17.30 -9.76 0.94
C GLU A 80 -17.83 -9.99 2.38
N ALA A 81 -18.41 -8.96 2.98
CA ALA A 81 -19.15 -9.08 4.22
C ALA A 81 -20.40 -8.20 4.15
N SER A 82 -21.52 -8.89 3.92
CA SER A 82 -22.88 -8.39 3.97
C SER A 82 -23.13 -7.39 5.12
N LEU A 83 -24.03 -6.43 4.85
CA LEU A 83 -24.70 -5.47 5.76
C LEU A 83 -24.24 -4.01 5.76
N LEU A 84 -23.14 -3.65 5.11
CA LEU A 84 -22.81 -2.25 4.84
C LEU A 84 -22.25 -2.13 3.42
N GLU A 85 -23.08 -1.64 2.47
CA GLU A 85 -22.69 -1.30 1.08
C GLU A 85 -21.59 -0.20 0.98
N PHE A 86 -20.97 0.15 2.11
CA PHE A 86 -20.10 1.31 2.30
C PHE A 86 -18.63 0.94 2.50
N LYS A 87 -18.00 0.15 1.62
CA LYS A 87 -16.53 0.22 1.53
C LYS A 87 -15.85 -0.37 0.28
N SER A 88 -16.43 -0.24 -0.91
CA SER A 88 -15.59 -0.47 -2.11
C SER A 88 -14.63 0.71 -2.29
N ARG A 89 -13.31 0.48 -2.20
CA ARG A 89 -12.29 1.51 -2.44
C ARG A 89 -11.50 1.19 -3.71
N PRO A 90 -11.36 2.12 -4.65
CA PRO A 90 -10.65 1.84 -5.90
C PRO A 90 -9.15 1.64 -5.65
N PHE A 91 -8.50 0.74 -6.39
CA PHE A 91 -7.10 0.39 -6.11
C PHE A 91 -6.16 1.59 -6.26
N TRP A 92 -6.45 2.53 -7.18
CA TRP A 92 -5.65 3.75 -7.33
C TRP A 92 -5.60 4.58 -6.04
N MET A 93 -6.72 4.69 -5.32
CA MET A 93 -6.79 5.48 -4.10
C MET A 93 -5.98 4.83 -2.98
N VAL A 94 -6.04 3.50 -2.89
CA VAL A 94 -5.25 2.71 -1.94
C VAL A 94 -3.76 2.77 -2.29
N GLY A 95 -3.43 2.64 -3.57
CA GLY A 95 -2.07 2.73 -4.09
C GLY A 95 -1.44 4.09 -3.79
N LEU A 96 -2.14 5.19 -4.07
CA LEU A 96 -1.69 6.54 -3.75
C LEU A 96 -1.58 6.78 -2.24
N ALA A 97 -2.53 6.25 -1.45
CA ALA A 97 -2.48 6.34 0.00
C ALA A 97 -1.26 5.64 0.63
N PHE A 98 -0.63 4.70 -0.07
CA PHE A 98 0.65 4.11 0.35
C PHE A 98 1.86 4.78 -0.30
N LEU A 99 1.78 5.14 -1.58
CA LEU A 99 2.88 5.77 -2.30
C LEU A 99 3.27 7.13 -1.69
N LEU A 100 2.31 8.01 -1.47
CA LEU A 100 2.57 9.37 -0.99
C LEU A 100 3.29 9.39 0.37
N PRO A 101 2.77 8.74 1.43
CA PRO A 101 3.48 8.66 2.70
C PRO A 101 4.76 7.82 2.58
N GLY A 102 4.80 6.77 1.77
CA GLY A 102 6.03 5.99 1.53
C GLY A 102 7.17 6.84 0.95
N PHE A 103 6.87 7.72 0.00
CA PHE A 103 7.82 8.69 -0.55
C PHE A 103 8.24 9.71 0.51
N ALA A 104 7.29 10.29 1.23
CA ALA A 104 7.58 11.26 2.29
C ALA A 104 8.51 10.66 3.36
N MET A 105 8.23 9.46 3.85
CA MET A 105 9.06 8.74 4.82
C MET A 105 10.47 8.48 4.30
N ARG A 106 10.63 8.17 3.01
CA ARG A 106 11.94 7.94 2.39
C ARG A 106 12.76 9.21 2.27
N ILE A 107 12.12 10.31 1.84
CA ILE A 107 12.76 11.63 1.71
C ILE A 107 13.19 12.12 3.09
N ILE A 108 12.27 12.14 4.07
CA ILE A 108 12.56 12.55 5.45
C ILE A 108 13.64 11.65 6.08
N GLY A 109 13.53 10.34 5.89
CA GLY A 109 14.52 9.38 6.37
C GLY A 109 15.91 9.59 5.78
N SER A 110 16.04 10.19 4.59
CA SER A 110 17.36 10.49 4.01
C SER A 110 18.02 11.74 4.59
N MET A 111 17.26 12.65 5.21
CA MET A 111 17.76 13.95 5.70
C MET A 111 18.66 13.84 6.94
N ARG A 112 18.57 12.77 7.73
CA ARG A 112 19.50 12.51 8.84
C ARG A 112 20.35 11.27 8.53
N PRO A 113 21.67 11.40 8.41
CA PRO A 113 22.56 10.25 8.33
C PRO A 113 22.51 9.47 9.64
N THR A 114 22.30 8.15 9.54
CA THR A 114 22.62 7.23 10.62
C THR A 114 24.11 6.94 10.55
N TYR A 115 24.89 7.49 11.49
CA TYR A 115 26.25 7.04 11.77
C TYR A 115 26.22 5.68 12.47
#